data_AF-A0AAW0KNM9-F1
#
_entry.id   AF-A0AAW0KNM9-F1
#
_cell.length_a   1.000
_cell.length_b   1.000
_cell.length_c   1.000
_cell.angle_alpha   90.00
_cell.angle_beta   90.00
_cell.angle_gamma   90.00
#
_symmetry.space_group_name_H-M   'P 1'
#
loop_
_entity.id
_entity.type
_entity.pdbx_description
1 polymer ?
#
loop_
_entity_poly.entity_id
_entity_poly.type
_entity_poly.pdbx_seq_one_letter_code
_entity_poly.pdbx_strand_id
1 'polypeptide(L)'
;MMLDKMVDPVNKLELIDLLQKLGLSNHYKDDIKKLLKSIYDNISNNDKWDKEALFAVALKFRLLRQHGYNVSQVIVSHALELPLDWRMPRLEARWFILYMKEVMI
;
A
#
# COMPACT_ATOMS: atom_id res chain seq x y z
N MET A 1 -17.45 3.74 -16.92
CA MET A 1 -17.68 2.56 -16.03
C MET A 1 -17.77 3.01 -14.57
N MET A 2 -18.27 2.20 -13.63
CA MET A 2 -18.55 2.65 -12.24
C MET A 2 -17.32 3.27 -11.54
N LEU A 3 -16.14 2.72 -11.78
CA LEU A 3 -14.85 3.21 -11.29
C LEU A 3 -14.35 4.48 -12.01
N ASP A 4 -14.94 4.82 -13.16
CA ASP A 4 -14.61 6.03 -13.93
C ASP A 4 -15.28 7.28 -13.34
N LYS A 5 -16.40 7.10 -12.62
CA LYS A 5 -17.15 8.20 -11.98
C LYS A 5 -16.49 8.76 -10.72
N MET A 6 -15.56 8.04 -10.10
CA MET A 6 -14.83 8.53 -8.94
C MET A 6 -13.71 9.47 -9.38
N VAL A 7 -13.65 10.66 -8.77
CA VAL A 7 -12.65 11.69 -9.09
C VAL A 7 -11.29 11.35 -8.47
N ASP A 8 -11.28 10.75 -7.27
CA ASP A 8 -10.04 10.49 -6.53
C ASP A 8 -9.49 9.08 -6.76
N PRO A 9 -8.19 8.94 -7.08
CA PRO A 9 -7.57 7.63 -7.30
C PRO A 9 -7.53 6.76 -6.03
N VAL A 10 -7.48 7.37 -4.85
CA VAL A 10 -7.50 6.65 -3.56
C VAL A 10 -8.87 6.01 -3.31
N ASN A 11 -9.95 6.75 -3.55
CA ASN A 11 -11.32 6.24 -3.37
C ASN A 11 -11.61 5.07 -4.32
N LYS A 12 -11.06 5.10 -5.55
CA LYS A 12 -11.15 3.96 -6.48
C LYS A 12 -10.47 2.71 -5.92
N LEU A 13 -9.30 2.88 -5.31
CA LEU A 13 -8.55 1.77 -4.72
C LEU A 13 -9.27 1.19 -3.49
N GLU A 14 -9.84 2.04 -2.64
CA GLU A 14 -10.67 1.61 -1.52
C GLU A 14 -11.91 0.83 -1.98
N LEU A 15 -12.57 1.28 -3.05
CA LEU A 15 -13.70 0.57 -3.62
C LEU A 15 -13.30 -0.83 -4.12
N ILE A 16 -12.13 -0.96 -4.74
CA ILE A 16 -11.61 -2.27 -5.16
C ILE A 16 -11.36 -3.17 -3.95
N ASP A 17 -10.78 -2.64 -2.88
CA ASP A 17 -10.57 -3.38 -1.64
C ASP A 17 -11.89 -3.86 -1.02
N LEU A 18 -12.92 -3.00 -1.02
CA LEU A 18 -14.27 -3.36 -0.57
C LEU A 18 -14.90 -4.45 -1.45
N LEU A 19 -14.83 -4.31 -2.77
CA LEU A 19 -15.36 -5.31 -3.71
C LEU A 19 -14.69 -6.67 -3.54
N GLN A 20 -13.39 -6.70 -3.26
CA GLN A 20 -12.66 -7.93 -2.97
C GLN A 20 -13.11 -8.55 -1.64
N LYS A 21 -13.22 -7.75 -0.56
CA LYS A 21 -13.69 -8.22 0.75
C LYS A 21 -15.13 -8.74 0.71
N LEU A 22 -15.97 -8.15 -0.14
CA LEU A 22 -17.35 -8.57 -0.35
C LEU A 22 -17.50 -9.74 -1.34
N GLY A 23 -16.40 -10.20 -1.96
CA GLY A 23 -16.44 -11.28 -2.96
C GLY A 23 -17.07 -10.88 -4.31
N LEU A 24 -17.35 -9.60 -4.53
CA LEU A 24 -17.99 -9.05 -5.73
C LEU A 24 -16.99 -8.68 -6.82
N SER A 25 -15.68 -8.78 -6.54
CA SER A 25 -14.61 -8.45 -7.49
C SER A 25 -14.70 -9.21 -8.82
N ASN A 26 -15.33 -10.38 -8.82
CA ASN A 26 -15.54 -11.21 -10.02
C ASN A 26 -16.34 -10.50 -11.13
N HIS A 27 -17.32 -9.66 -10.78
CA HIS A 27 -18.14 -8.94 -11.74
C HIS A 27 -17.40 -7.75 -12.39
N TYR A 28 -16.34 -7.27 -11.74
CA TYR A 28 -15.60 -6.08 -12.14
C TYR A 28 -14.15 -6.38 -12.50
N LYS A 29 -13.81 -7.64 -12.80
CA LYS A 29 -12.43 -8.09 -13.08
C LYS A 29 -11.74 -7.24 -14.13
N ASP A 30 -12.42 -6.94 -15.24
CA ASP A 30 -11.84 -6.17 -16.34
C ASP A 30 -11.58 -4.72 -15.94
N ASP A 31 -12.49 -4.11 -15.18
CA ASP A 31 -12.34 -2.74 -14.70
C ASP A 31 -11.20 -2.62 -13.69
N ILE A 32 -11.12 -3.58 -12.75
CA ILE A 32 -10.04 -3.68 -11.78
C ILE A 32 -8.71 -3.82 -12.52
N LYS A 33 -8.63 -4.70 -13.51
CA LYS A 33 -7.41 -4.94 -14.28
C LYS A 33 -6.98 -3.70 -15.07
N LYS A 34 -7.91 -3.01 -15.74
CA LYS A 34 -7.64 -1.75 -16.46
C LYS A 34 -7.11 -0.67 -15.51
N LEU A 35 -7.74 -0.52 -14.35
CA LEU A 35 -7.34 0.47 -13.36
C LEU A 35 -5.96 0.17 -12.78
N LEU A 36 -5.71 -1.07 -12.38
CA LEU A 36 -4.39 -1.48 -11.86
C LEU A 36 -3.30 -1.32 -12.91
N LYS A 37 -3.58 -1.64 -14.18
CA LYS A 37 -2.66 -1.39 -15.28
C LYS A 37 -2.34 0.11 -15.42
N SER A 38 -3.35 0.97 -15.40
CA SER A 38 -3.14 2.43 -15.45
C SER A 38 -2.29 2.92 -14.29
N ILE A 39 -2.50 2.41 -13.08
CA ILE A 39 -1.68 2.76 -11.91
C ILE A 39 -0.24 2.28 -12.11
N TYR A 40 -0.03 1.04 -12.55
CA TYR A 40 1.29 0.49 -12.82
C TYR A 40 2.06 1.31 -13.89
N ASP A 41 1.39 1.65 -14.99
CA ASP A 41 1.99 2.45 -16.06
C ASP A 41 2.35 3.86 -15.56
N ASN A 42 1.51 4.48 -14.72
CA ASN A 42 1.82 5.77 -14.09
C ASN A 42 3.04 5.70 -13.17
N ILE A 43 3.21 4.60 -12.43
CA ILE A 43 4.37 4.36 -11.56
C ILE A 43 5.65 4.25 -12.38
N SER A 44 5.61 3.50 -13.49
CA SER A 44 6.77 3.34 -14.37
C SER A 44 7.18 4.63 -15.07
N ASN A 45 6.24 5.56 -15.25
CA ASN A 45 6.44 6.81 -15.99
C ASN A 45 6.77 8.01 -15.10
N ASN A 46 6.45 7.96 -13.81
CA ASN A 46 6.60 9.08 -12.89
C ASN A 46 7.00 8.55 -11.51
N ASP A 47 8.27 8.68 -11.18
CA ASP A 47 8.94 8.13 -9.98
C ASP A 47 8.49 8.83 -8.66
N LYS A 48 7.26 9.33 -8.60
CA LYS A 48 6.76 10.20 -7.52
C LYS A 48 5.71 9.50 -6.68
N TRP A 49 6.17 8.81 -5.64
CA TRP A 49 5.34 8.32 -4.54
C TRP A 49 5.38 9.24 -3.32
N ASP A 50 6.28 10.24 -3.32
CA ASP A 50 6.73 11.02 -2.16
C ASP A 50 5.66 11.90 -1.50
N LYS A 51 4.48 12.05 -2.11
CA LYS A 51 3.39 12.89 -1.59
C LYS A 51 2.14 12.11 -1.21
N GLU A 52 2.11 10.80 -1.44
CA GLU A 52 0.94 9.99 -1.10
C GLU A 52 1.00 9.54 0.35
N ALA A 53 -0.17 9.59 1.03
CA ALA A 53 -0.28 9.06 2.38
C ALA A 53 0.17 7.60 2.42
N LEU A 54 0.90 7.20 3.46
CA LEU A 54 1.40 5.83 3.68
C LEU A 54 0.30 4.77 3.45
N PHE A 55 -0.94 5.09 3.85
CA PHE A 55 -2.11 4.25 3.61
C PHE A 55 -2.37 3.99 2.11
N ALA A 56 -2.35 5.03 1.28
CA ALA A 56 -2.55 4.91 -0.17
C ALA A 56 -1.42 4.10 -0.82
N VAL A 57 -0.17 4.34 -0.41
CA VAL A 57 1.00 3.59 -0.92
C VAL A 57 0.89 2.10 -0.57
N ALA A 58 0.58 1.78 0.68
CA ALA A 58 0.43 0.40 1.14
C ALA A 58 -0.73 -0.31 0.42
N LEU A 59 -1.85 0.40 0.19
CA LEU A 59 -3.03 -0.17 -0.45
C LEU A 59 -2.79 -0.42 -1.95
N LYS A 60 -2.12 0.50 -2.65
CA LYS A 60 -1.64 0.29 -4.02
C LYS A 60 -0.70 -0.91 -4.13
N PHE A 61 0.32 -0.97 -3.27
CA PHE A 61 1.29 -2.07 -3.28
C PHE A 61 0.61 -3.43 -3.06
N ARG A 62 -0.28 -3.52 -2.08
CA ARG A 62 -1.04 -4.74 -1.78
C ARG A 62 -1.88 -5.18 -2.99
N LEU A 63 -2.67 -4.28 -3.56
CA LEU A 63 -3.54 -4.61 -4.70
C LEU A 63 -2.74 -5.01 -5.94
N LEU A 64 -1.66 -4.30 -6.27
CA LEU A 64 -0.82 -4.65 -7.42
C LEU A 64 -0.18 -6.04 -7.27
N ARG A 65 0.36 -6.37 -6.08
CA ARG A 65 0.94 -7.69 -5.79
C ARG A 65 -0.10 -8.81 -5.86
N GLN A 66 -1.31 -8.58 -5.35
CA GLN A 66 -2.40 -9.56 -5.40
C GLN A 66 -2.82 -9.91 -6.84
N HIS A 67 -2.69 -8.96 -7.77
CA HIS A 67 -3.01 -9.16 -9.19
C HIS A 67 -1.81 -9.54 -10.05
N GLY A 68 -0.66 -9.86 -9.44
CA GLY A 68 0.51 -10.39 -10.13
C GLY A 68 1.44 -9.35 -10.76
N TYR A 69 1.28 -8.06 -10.43
CA TYR A 69 2.21 -7.02 -10.89
C TYR A 69 3.51 -7.05 -10.08
N ASN A 70 4.64 -6.95 -10.77
CA ASN A 70 5.96 -6.90 -10.14
C ASN A 70 6.27 -5.47 -9.67
N VAL A 71 5.98 -5.20 -8.40
CA VAL A 71 6.26 -3.90 -7.77
C VAL A 71 7.48 -4.03 -6.86
N SER A 72 8.43 -3.10 -7.01
CA SER A 72 9.64 -3.02 -6.17
C SER A 72 9.26 -2.77 -4.71
N GLN A 73 9.93 -3.46 -3.79
CA GLN A 73 9.74 -3.26 -2.35
C GLN A 73 10.26 -1.89 -1.87
N VAL A 74 11.15 -1.27 -2.65
CA VAL A 74 11.73 0.06 -2.36
C VAL A 74 10.65 1.14 -2.27
N ILE A 75 9.55 0.98 -3.00
CA ILE A 75 8.43 1.92 -2.98
C ILE A 75 7.77 1.99 -1.59
N VAL A 76 7.63 0.83 -0.94
CA VAL A 76 7.06 0.76 0.41
C VAL A 76 8.10 1.16 1.45
N SER A 77 9.39 0.87 1.23
CA SER A 77 10.43 1.35 2.14
C SER A 77 10.46 2.88 2.17
N HIS A 78 10.36 3.56 1.02
CA HIS A 78 10.36 5.01 0.98
C HIS A 78 9.15 5.64 1.71
N ALA A 79 7.95 5.10 1.54
CA ALA A 79 6.79 5.57 2.31
C ALA A 79 6.93 5.28 3.82
N LEU A 80 7.69 4.23 4.18
CA LEU A 80 8.05 3.90 5.55
C LEU A 80 9.34 4.60 6.02
N GLU A 81 10.04 5.37 5.18
CA GLU A 81 11.25 6.10 5.53
C GLU A 81 10.92 7.38 6.29
N LEU A 82 9.74 7.96 6.07
CA LEU A 82 9.25 9.12 6.82
C LEU A 82 9.17 8.87 8.34
N PRO A 83 8.92 7.64 8.85
CA PRO A 83 9.14 7.28 10.27
C PRO A 83 10.45 6.53 10.62
N LEU A 84 11.38 6.29 9.68
CA LEU A 84 12.51 5.36 9.93
C LEU A 84 13.64 5.93 10.78
N ASP A 85 13.80 7.25 10.93
CA ASP A 85 14.78 7.83 11.87
C ASP A 85 14.50 7.44 13.34
N TRP A 86 13.26 7.06 13.65
CA TRP A 86 12.86 6.59 15.00
C TRP A 86 12.68 5.08 15.08
N ARG A 87 13.07 4.34 14.04
CA ARG A 87 12.96 2.88 14.06
C ARG A 87 14.23 2.27 14.65
N MET A 88 14.11 1.84 15.91
CA MET A 88 15.16 1.11 16.61
C MET A 88 15.72 -0.06 15.77
N PRO A 89 17.05 -0.23 15.69
CA PRO A 89 17.67 -1.41 15.11
C PRO A 89 17.12 -2.69 15.75
N ARG A 90 16.70 -3.66 14.92
CA ARG A 90 16.17 -4.96 15.39
C ARG A 90 17.12 -5.73 16.32
N LEU A 91 18.42 -5.42 16.28
CA LEU A 91 19.44 -6.01 17.14
C LEU A 91 19.28 -5.64 18.63
N GLU A 92 18.60 -4.53 18.93
CA GLU A 92 18.39 -4.04 20.30
C GLU A 92 17.01 -4.38 20.88
N ALA A 93 16.12 -4.99 20.08
CA ALA A 93 14.76 -5.33 20.51
C ALA A 93 14.74 -6.23 21.75
N ARG A 94 15.77 -7.06 21.96
CA ARG A 94 15.94 -7.88 23.17
C ARG A 94 16.12 -7.03 24.44
N TRP A 95 16.93 -5.98 24.38
CA TRP A 95 17.17 -5.08 25.50
C TRP A 95 15.92 -4.27 25.85
N PHE A 96 15.15 -3.88 24.83
CA PHE A 96 13.94 -3.10 25.02
C PHE A 96 12.78 -3.93 25.59
N ILE A 97 12.62 -5.20 25.19
CA ILE A 97 11.62 -6.12 25.80
C ILE A 97 11.92 -6.33 27.29
N LEU A 98 13.21 -6.41 27.65
CA LEU A 98 13.62 -6.52 29.05
C LEU A 98 13.37 -5.22 29.80
N TYR A 99 13.77 -4.07 29.23
CA TYR A 99 13.55 -2.75 29.82
C TYR A 99 12.06 -2.45 30.06
N MET A 100 11.19 -2.73 29.09
CA MET A 100 9.75 -2.53 29.23
C MET A 100 9.09 -3.51 30.22
N LYS A 101 9.70 -4.68 30.47
CA LYS A 101 9.24 -5.63 31.48
C LYS A 101 9.65 -5.20 32.90
N GLU A 102 10.77 -4.51 33.02
CA GLU A 102 11.36 -4.06 34.29
C GLU A 102 10.80 -2.71 34.76
N VAL A 103 10.36 -1.86 33.83
CA VAL A 103 9.79 -0.53 34.13
C VAL A 103 8.26 -0.58 34.36
N MET A 104 7.60 -1.69 34.04
CA MET A 104 6.13 -1.82 34.11
C MET A 104 5.64 -3.02 34.93
N ILE A 105 6.40 -3.42 35.96
CA ILE A 105 5.96 -4.28 37.08
C ILE A 105 6.44 -3.65 38.39
#